data_AF-A0A7K9X6G5-F1
#
_entry.id   AF-A0A7K9X6G5-F1
#
_cell.length_a   1.000
_cell.length_b   1.000
_cell.length_c   1.000
_cell.angle_alpha   90.00
_cell.angle_beta   90.00
_cell.angle_gamma   90.00
#
_symmetry.space_group_name_H-M   'P 1'
#
loop_
_entity.id
_entity.type
_entity.pdbx_description
1 polymer ?
#
loop_
_entity_poly.entity_id
_entity_poly.type
_entity_poly.pdbx_seq_one_letter_code
_entity_poly.pdbx_strand_id
1 'polypeptide(L)'
;GMAVLDRLARQLAAAGGWRADGRCCADLTLATACGLGLVLLKPRRLMNLNGLSIARAAEIYSLHPEDIYLVHDDLDKALGKVAIKLGGSARGHNGVRSCISALHSNEMTRLRIGIGRP
;
A
#
# COMPACT_ATOMS: atom_id res chain seq x y z
N GLY A 1 5.74 -2.18 -5.62
CA GLY A 1 4.38 -2.11 -5.04
C GLY A 1 3.32 -2.58 -6.02
N MET A 2 2.99 -1.76 -7.02
CA MET A 2 1.83 -1.98 -7.91
C MET A 2 1.75 -3.36 -8.54
N ALA A 3 2.86 -3.89 -9.09
CA ALA A 3 2.89 -5.22 -9.69
C ALA A 3 2.49 -6.34 -8.72
N VAL A 4 2.80 -6.20 -7.42
CA VAL A 4 2.36 -7.16 -6.40
C VAL A 4 0.87 -7.04 -6.14
N LEU A 5 0.33 -5.82 -6.08
CA LEU A 5 -1.12 -5.61 -5.95
C LEU A 5 -1.87 -6.17 -7.16
N ASP A 6 -1.36 -6.00 -8.38
CA ASP A 6 -1.97 -6.57 -9.59
C ASP A 6 -1.95 -8.10 -9.59
N ARG A 7 -0.87 -8.71 -9.07
CA ARG A 7 -0.80 -10.17 -8.92
C ARG A 7 -1.75 -10.66 -7.82
N LEU A 8 -1.80 -9.97 -6.68
CA LEU A 8 -2.66 -10.30 -5.55
C LEU A 8 -4.14 -10.20 -5.92
N ALA A 9 -4.55 -9.13 -6.59
CA ALA A 9 -5.92 -8.96 -7.08
C ALA A 9 -6.36 -10.13 -7.97
N ARG A 10 -5.48 -10.60 -8.86
CA ARG A 10 -5.74 -11.79 -9.70
C ARG A 10 -5.83 -13.08 -8.89
N GLN A 11 -4.97 -13.26 -7.88
CA GLN A 11 -4.99 -14.47 -7.05
C GLN A 11 -6.24 -14.56 -6.17
N LEU A 12 -6.73 -13.42 -5.68
CA LEU A 12 -7.92 -13.35 -4.84
C LEU A 12 -9.23 -13.31 -5.63
N ALA A 13 -9.17 -13.45 -6.96
CA ALA A 13 -10.32 -13.30 -7.85
C ALA A 13 -11.13 -12.02 -7.55
N ALA A 14 -10.43 -10.90 -7.33
CA ALA A 14 -11.02 -9.63 -6.93
C ALA A 14 -12.17 -9.24 -7.86
N ALA A 15 -13.37 -9.04 -7.29
CA ALA A 15 -14.59 -8.86 -8.06
C ALA A 15 -14.57 -7.48 -8.75
N GLY A 16 -14.86 -7.44 -10.05
CA GLY A 16 -15.08 -6.20 -10.79
C GLY A 16 -13.83 -5.43 -11.24
N GLY A 17 -12.63 -5.99 -11.06
CA GLY A 17 -11.38 -5.39 -11.54
C GLY A 17 -11.02 -4.08 -10.82
N TRP A 18 -10.01 -3.38 -11.34
CA TRP A 18 -9.58 -2.08 -10.82
C TRP A 18 -10.51 -0.96 -11.31
N ARG A 19 -11.02 -0.15 -10.38
CA ARG A 19 -11.88 1.00 -10.65
C ARG A 19 -11.29 2.26 -10.08
N ALA A 20 -11.31 3.32 -10.88
CA ALA A 20 -10.90 4.65 -10.44
C ALA A 20 -11.89 5.21 -9.41
N ASP A 21 -11.40 5.62 -8.23
CA ASP A 21 -12.14 6.39 -7.25
C ASP A 21 -11.57 7.82 -7.19
N GLY A 22 -12.42 8.79 -7.53
CA GLY A 22 -12.07 10.21 -7.50
C GLY A 22 -11.92 10.76 -6.09
N ARG A 23 -12.63 10.19 -5.10
CA ARG A 23 -12.67 10.69 -3.72
C ARG A 23 -11.31 10.57 -3.03
N CYS A 24 -10.55 9.53 -3.35
CA CYS A 24 -9.20 9.29 -2.82
C CYS A 24 -8.12 9.36 -3.91
N CYS A 25 -8.46 9.72 -5.15
CA CYS A 25 -7.54 9.76 -6.29
C CYS A 25 -6.71 8.47 -6.44
N ALA A 26 -7.37 7.32 -6.39
CA ALA A 26 -6.71 6.02 -6.47
C ALA A 26 -7.50 5.06 -7.38
N ASP A 27 -6.85 3.98 -7.82
CA ASP A 27 -7.55 2.82 -8.35
C ASP A 27 -7.77 1.83 -7.22
N LEU A 28 -8.99 1.31 -7.11
CA LEU A 28 -9.43 0.40 -6.06
C LEU A 28 -9.95 -0.90 -6.65
N THR A 29 -9.75 -1.99 -5.93
CA THR A 29 -10.50 -3.22 -6.15
C THR A 29 -10.77 -3.90 -4.81
N LEU A 30 -11.92 -4.57 -4.70
CA LEU A 30 -12.32 -5.27 -3.49
C LEU A 30 -12.06 -6.76 -3.64
N ALA A 31 -11.57 -7.36 -2.58
CA ALA A 31 -11.31 -8.79 -2.52
C ALA A 31 -11.70 -9.34 -1.14
N THR A 32 -11.82 -10.66 -1.05
CA THR A 32 -12.02 -11.34 0.23
C THR A 32 -10.92 -12.36 0.40
N ALA A 33 -10.31 -12.42 1.59
CA ALA A 33 -9.32 -13.43 1.93
C ALA A 33 -9.52 -13.87 3.38
N CYS A 34 -9.57 -15.18 3.64
CA CYS A 34 -9.72 -15.74 5.00
C CYS A 34 -10.90 -15.14 5.80
N GLY A 35 -12.02 -14.83 5.12
CA GLY A 35 -13.18 -14.20 5.76
C GLY A 35 -13.07 -12.67 5.99
N LEU A 36 -11.95 -12.05 5.63
CA LEU A 36 -11.72 -10.61 5.73
C LEU A 36 -11.99 -9.92 4.40
N GLY A 37 -12.68 -8.78 4.45
CA GLY A 37 -12.79 -7.86 3.32
C GLY A 37 -11.50 -7.07 3.15
N LEU A 38 -10.99 -7.01 1.93
CA LEU A 38 -9.76 -6.30 1.58
C LEU A 38 -10.07 -5.20 0.57
N VAL A 39 -9.51 -4.02 0.83
CA VAL A 39 -9.44 -2.92 -0.13
C VAL A 39 -8.03 -2.88 -0.70
N LEU A 40 -7.86 -3.29 -1.95
CA LEU A 40 -6.60 -3.11 -2.66
C LEU A 40 -6.59 -1.73 -3.30
N LEU A 41 -5.53 -0.95 -3.07
CA LEU A 41 -5.46 0.46 -3.46
C LEU A 41 -4.14 0.79 -4.15
N LYS A 42 -4.22 1.42 -5.32
CA LYS A 42 -3.08 2.01 -6.04
C LYS A 42 -3.27 3.53 -6.16
N PRO A 43 -2.50 4.36 -5.44
CA PRO A 43 -2.61 5.81 -5.58
C PRO A 43 -2.30 6.26 -7.01
N ARG A 44 -3.08 7.20 -7.54
CA ARG A 44 -2.82 7.85 -8.84
C ARG A 44 -2.09 9.18 -8.68
N ARG A 45 -1.42 9.38 -7.55
CA ARG A 45 -0.62 10.57 -7.22
C ARG A 45 0.86 10.30 -7.41
N LEU A 46 1.65 11.38 -7.42
CA LEU A 46 3.11 11.28 -7.33
C LEU A 46 3.51 10.58 -6.02
N MET A 47 4.64 9.87 -6.04
CA MET A 47 5.09 9.03 -4.92
C MET A 47 5.15 9.78 -3.59
N ASN A 48 5.58 11.04 -3.58
CA ASN A 48 5.66 11.89 -2.39
C ASN A 48 4.29 12.38 -1.86
N LEU A 49 3.20 12.12 -2.60
CA LEU A 49 1.82 12.50 -2.27
C LEU A 49 0.89 11.30 -2.09
N ASN A 50 1.42 10.06 -2.15
CA ASN A 50 0.64 8.83 -1.99
C ASN A 50 -0.10 8.76 -0.66
N GLY A 51 0.47 9.34 0.40
CA GLY A 51 -0.15 9.34 1.73
C GLY A 51 -1.52 10.01 1.75
N LEU A 52 -1.74 11.05 0.93
CA LEU A 52 -3.04 11.74 0.85
C LEU A 52 -4.14 10.82 0.33
N SER A 53 -3.83 9.99 -0.68
CA SER A 53 -4.76 9.00 -1.22
C SER A 53 -5.08 7.90 -0.20
N ILE A 54 -4.06 7.46 0.55
CA ILE A 54 -4.21 6.39 1.54
C ILE A 54 -4.98 6.88 2.76
N ALA A 55 -4.66 8.06 3.30
CA ALA A 55 -5.39 8.66 4.41
C ALA A 55 -6.87 8.88 4.06
N ARG A 56 -7.15 9.40 2.86
CA ARG A 56 -8.53 9.59 2.42
C ARG A 56 -9.30 8.27 2.25
N ALA A 57 -8.63 7.21 1.79
CA ALA A 57 -9.25 5.90 1.74
C ALA A 57 -9.48 5.31 3.14
N ALA A 58 -8.54 5.49 4.07
CA ALA A 58 -8.70 5.06 5.46
C ALA A 58 -9.93 5.70 6.11
N GLU A 59 -10.16 7.00 5.87
CA GLU A 59 -11.39 7.68 6.30
C GLU A 59 -12.66 7.07 5.69
N ILE A 60 -12.67 6.84 4.36
CA ILE A 60 -13.83 6.31 3.63
C ILE A 60 -14.22 4.90 4.11
N TYR A 61 -13.22 4.08 4.44
CA TYR A 61 -13.42 2.68 4.85
C TYR A 61 -13.31 2.48 6.36
N SER A 62 -13.19 3.56 7.14
CA SER A 62 -13.05 3.52 8.61
C SER A 62 -11.92 2.60 9.08
N LEU A 63 -10.76 2.71 8.44
CA LEU A 63 -9.55 1.93 8.74
C LEU A 63 -8.59 2.72 9.64
N HIS A 64 -7.95 2.03 10.57
CA HIS A 64 -6.86 2.55 11.39
C HIS A 64 -5.50 2.29 10.72
N PRO A 65 -4.42 3.01 11.10
CA PRO A 65 -3.09 2.77 10.55
C PRO A 65 -2.61 1.31 10.66
N GLU A 66 -2.97 0.62 11.74
CA GLU A 66 -2.67 -0.80 11.97
C GLU A 66 -3.35 -1.76 10.97
N ASP A 67 -4.48 -1.35 10.37
CA ASP A 67 -5.18 -2.10 9.33
C ASP A 67 -4.51 -1.96 7.94
N ILE A 68 -3.55 -1.04 7.81
CA ILE A 68 -2.97 -0.66 6.53
C ILE A 68 -1.66 -1.42 6.28
N TYR A 69 -1.62 -2.10 5.14
CA TYR A 69 -0.46 -2.81 4.64
C TYR A 69 0.14 -2.09 3.43
N LEU A 70 1.35 -1.56 3.57
CA LEU A 70 2.08 -0.91 2.49
C LEU A 70 2.98 -1.90 1.76
N VAL A 71 2.85 -1.99 0.43
CA VAL A 71 3.71 -2.83 -0.40
C VAL A 71 4.66 -1.95 -1.22
N HIS A 72 5.95 -2.02 -0.95
CA HIS A 72 6.92 -1.13 -1.58
C HIS A 72 8.27 -1.79 -1.86
N ASP A 73 9.03 -1.21 -2.78
CA ASP A 73 10.39 -1.60 -3.11
C ASP A 73 11.39 -1.17 -2.04
N ASP A 74 12.51 -1.88 -1.98
CA ASP A 74 13.51 -1.72 -0.93
C ASP A 74 14.92 -1.88 -1.52
N LEU A 75 15.64 -0.77 -1.64
CA LEU A 75 17.00 -0.73 -2.17
C LEU A 75 18.01 -1.45 -1.25
N ASP A 76 17.73 -1.52 0.05
CA ASP A 76 18.64 -2.14 1.02
C ASP A 76 18.52 -3.67 1.08
N LYS A 77 17.59 -4.25 0.32
CA LYS A 77 17.40 -5.70 0.23
C LYS A 77 17.80 -6.19 -1.15
N ALA A 78 18.53 -7.32 -1.16
CA ALA A 78 18.88 -8.02 -2.39
C ALA A 78 17.63 -8.35 -3.22
N LEU A 79 17.81 -8.38 -4.54
CA LEU A 79 16.73 -8.64 -5.49
C LEU A 79 15.95 -9.92 -5.12
N GLY A 80 14.62 -9.81 -5.08
CA GLY A 80 13.71 -10.92 -4.76
C GLY A 80 13.60 -11.25 -3.27
N LYS A 81 14.39 -10.62 -2.39
CA LYS A 81 14.22 -10.80 -0.93
C LYS A 81 13.02 -10.02 -0.44
N VAL A 82 12.07 -10.73 0.16
CA VAL A 82 10.87 -10.15 0.77
C VAL A 82 11.03 -10.10 2.27
N ALA A 83 10.51 -9.04 2.91
CA ALA A 83 10.34 -9.01 4.37
C ALA A 83 9.08 -8.28 4.76
N ILE A 84 8.50 -8.69 5.89
CA ILE A 84 7.40 -7.98 6.54
C ILE A 84 7.98 -7.23 7.74
N LYS A 85 7.57 -5.97 7.91
CA LYS A 85 7.96 -5.15 9.05
C LYS A 85 6.79 -4.33 9.55
N LEU A 86 6.47 -4.44 10.84
CA LEU A 86 5.57 -3.52 11.51
C LEU A 86 6.29 -2.19 11.77
N GLY A 87 5.67 -1.12 11.28
CA GLY A 87 6.06 0.26 11.48
C GLY A 87 7.52 0.64 11.30
N GLY A 88 7.93 1.76 11.89
CA GLY A 88 9.29 2.35 11.81
C GLY A 88 9.49 3.37 10.69
N SER A 89 10.70 3.93 10.59
CA SER A 89 10.99 5.07 9.68
C SER A 89 10.90 4.73 8.19
N ALA A 90 10.77 5.76 7.35
CA ALA A 90 10.64 5.64 5.89
C ALA A 90 11.90 5.15 5.15
N ARG A 91 13.09 5.22 5.79
CA ARG A 91 14.39 4.82 5.19
C ARG A 91 14.61 5.36 3.77
N GLY A 92 14.28 6.63 3.54
CA GLY A 92 14.43 7.28 2.23
C GLY A 92 13.31 7.02 1.22
N HIS A 93 12.36 6.12 1.50
CA HIS A 93 11.24 5.85 0.60
C HIS A 93 10.17 6.95 0.67
N ASN A 94 10.06 7.76 -0.40
CA ASN A 94 9.15 8.92 -0.47
C ASN A 94 7.67 8.57 -0.22
N GLY A 95 7.20 7.43 -0.75
CA GLY A 95 5.82 6.96 -0.54
C GLY A 95 5.51 6.65 0.92
N VAL A 96 6.37 5.89 1.59
CA VAL A 96 6.23 5.59 3.02
C VAL A 96 6.30 6.87 3.86
N ARG A 97 7.22 7.79 3.56
CA ARG A 97 7.29 9.09 4.25
C ARG A 97 5.99 9.88 4.10
N SER A 98 5.43 9.89 2.89
CA SER A 98 4.14 10.52 2.60
C SER A 98 3.01 9.89 3.44
N CYS A 99 2.95 8.56 3.53
CA CYS A 99 1.94 7.85 4.32
C CYS A 99 2.06 8.17 5.81
N ILE A 100 3.28 8.14 6.37
CA ILE A 100 3.53 8.46 7.77
C ILE A 100 3.05 9.89 8.09
N SER A 101 3.34 10.84 7.21
CA SER A 101 2.93 12.23 7.40
C SER A 101 1.41 12.40 7.32
N ALA A 102 0.74 11.75 6.37
CA ALA A 102 -0.69 11.93 6.13
C ALA A 102 -1.59 11.19 7.12
N LEU A 103 -1.13 10.04 7.62
CA LEU A 103 -1.84 9.23 8.62
C LEU A 103 -1.49 9.63 10.06
N HIS A 104 -0.52 10.54 10.26
CA HIS A 104 0.02 10.92 11.57
C HIS A 104 0.44 9.71 12.42
N SER A 105 0.86 8.61 11.78
CA SER A 105 1.24 7.36 12.42
C SER A 105 2.29 6.64 11.59
N ASN A 106 3.11 5.83 12.24
CA ASN A 106 4.06 4.95 11.59
C ASN A 106 3.72 3.47 11.80
N GLU A 107 2.51 3.13 12.22
CA GLU A 107 2.13 1.78 12.66
C GLU A 107 1.60 0.88 11.52
N MET A 108 1.69 1.36 10.27
CA MET A 108 1.35 0.54 9.10
C MET A 108 2.33 -0.65 8.96
N THR A 109 1.79 -1.83 8.67
CA THR A 109 2.60 -3.00 8.31
C THR A 109 3.16 -2.82 6.91
N ARG A 110 4.41 -3.24 6.67
CA ARG A 110 5.12 -3.01 5.41
C ARG A 110 5.65 -4.31 4.83
N LEU A 111 5.20 -4.63 3.62
CA LEU A 111 5.77 -5.66 2.76
C LEU A 111 6.86 -5.02 1.88
N ARG A 112 8.11 -5.29 2.24
CA ARG A 112 9.31 -4.74 1.61
C ARG A 112 9.84 -5.72 0.57
N ILE A 113 9.99 -5.27 -0.66
CA ILE A 113 10.43 -6.09 -1.80
C ILE A 113 11.81 -5.62 -2.24
N GLY A 114 12.82 -6.46 -2.05
CA GLY A 114 14.19 -6.14 -2.42
C GLY A 114 14.36 -5.97 -3.92
N ILE A 115 14.94 -4.82 -4.29
CA ILE A 115 15.32 -4.50 -5.68
C ILE A 115 16.84 -4.37 -5.85
N GLY A 116 17.61 -4.49 -4.76
CA GLY A 116 19.04 -4.25 -4.74
C GLY A 116 19.40 -2.77 -4.88
N ARG A 117 20.68 -2.48 -4.68
CA ARG A 117 21.26 -1.20 -5.11
C ARG A 117 21.81 -1.38 -6.53
N PRO A 118 21.75 -0.33 -7.38
CA PRO A 118 22.46 -0.31 -8.66
C PRO A 118 23.96 -0.59 -8.49
#